data_AF-A0AA38Y847-F1
#
_entry.id   AF-A0AA38Y847-F1
#
_cell.length_a   1.000
_cell.length_b   1.000
_cell.length_c   1.000
_cell.angle_alpha   90.00
_cell.angle_beta   90.00
_cell.angle_gamma   90.00
#
_symmetry.space_group_name_H-M   'P 1'
#
loop_
_entity.id
_entity.type
_entity.pdbx_description
1 polymer ?
#
loop_
_entity_poly.entity_id
_entity_poly.type
_entity_poly.pdbx_seq_one_letter_code
_entity_poly.pdbx_strand_id
1 'polypeptide(L)'
;MDETQPLLPDVPPEPIPSDLDKDIVTFDVDGDPENPEDWPNTYKWGIVALLAFMAFTVTFTCISVVPVANRIVDDLSGGHSSKSSSVLLVTIWELGEAGGPFLIAPLSELFGRYPVVNAANILFISATALAALCRSTPLFIAARCLTGVAVASNVLNPAIVGDMFVSDQRGSAMSSIMLAPLIGGATGPAIAGAIAQSLGWRQVLWMSVILAGVAEVLFLTCFRETYKVTILRRKAARRRRETGNPNLRAAFDVGEKNNKDGRFWGSIVRPLVVFADSSVLQMLSVYGSLTFSYFYIMSTTLPDILQDIYHLSPALTGSSFVCH
;
A
#
# COMPACT_ATOMS: atom_id res chain seq x y z
N MET A 1 -9.27 30.03 -30.72
CA MET A 1 -8.90 28.61 -30.56
C MET A 1 -10.03 28.01 -29.76
N ASP A 2 -10.81 27.14 -30.40
CA ASP A 2 -12.08 26.62 -29.92
C ASP A 2 -11.78 25.42 -28.98
N GLU A 3 -12.08 25.53 -27.70
CA GLU A 3 -11.75 24.54 -26.64
C GLU A 3 -12.61 23.26 -26.71
N THR A 4 -13.42 23.10 -27.75
CA THR A 4 -14.37 21.98 -27.89
C THR A 4 -13.92 20.90 -28.88
N GLN A 5 -12.78 21.06 -29.54
CA GLN A 5 -12.26 20.03 -30.45
C GLN A 5 -11.30 19.06 -29.73
N PRO A 6 -11.57 17.74 -29.75
CA PRO A 6 -10.63 16.75 -29.24
C PRO A 6 -9.31 16.81 -30.02
N LEU A 7 -8.19 16.83 -29.29
CA LEU A 7 -6.82 16.94 -29.81
C LEU A 7 -6.33 15.69 -30.59
N LEU A 8 -7.16 14.66 -30.70
CA LEU A 8 -6.88 13.45 -31.47
C LEU A 8 -7.89 13.38 -32.62
N PRO A 9 -7.44 13.19 -33.88
CA PRO A 9 -8.34 12.80 -34.95
C PRO A 9 -9.09 11.54 -34.50
N ASP A 10 -10.40 11.48 -34.75
CA ASP A 10 -11.14 10.21 -34.71
C ASP A 10 -10.53 9.29 -35.76
N VAL A 11 -9.49 8.56 -35.36
CA VAL A 11 -9.01 7.41 -36.10
C VAL A 11 -10.13 6.38 -35.92
N PRO A 12 -10.94 6.09 -36.96
CA PRO A 12 -11.87 4.98 -36.86
C PRO A 12 -11.05 3.76 -36.43
N PRO A 13 -11.53 2.96 -35.46
CA PRO A 13 -10.79 1.78 -35.01
C PRO A 13 -10.38 1.01 -36.26
N GLU A 14 -9.07 0.87 -36.46
CA GLU A 14 -8.52 0.06 -37.53
C GLU A 14 -9.32 -1.25 -37.50
N PRO A 15 -9.98 -1.67 -38.60
CA PRO A 15 -10.75 -2.89 -38.59
C PRO A 15 -9.77 -4.01 -38.25
N ILE A 16 -9.85 -4.48 -37.01
CA ILE A 16 -9.04 -5.58 -36.50
C ILE A 16 -9.29 -6.72 -37.48
N PRO A 17 -8.23 -7.32 -38.08
CA PRO A 17 -8.43 -8.37 -39.05
C PRO A 17 -9.28 -9.48 -38.44
N SER A 18 -10.45 -9.73 -39.03
CA SER A 18 -11.53 -10.61 -38.54
C SER A 18 -11.13 -12.07 -38.31
N ASP A 19 -9.92 -12.46 -38.70
CA ASP A 19 -9.36 -13.79 -38.48
C ASP A 19 -8.55 -13.91 -37.17
N LEU A 20 -8.19 -12.79 -36.52
CA LEU A 20 -7.50 -12.76 -35.22
C LEU A 20 -8.45 -12.82 -34.01
N ASP A 21 -9.72 -12.47 -34.19
CA ASP A 21 -10.73 -12.40 -33.11
C ASP A 21 -11.08 -13.76 -32.51
N LYS A 22 -10.92 -14.86 -33.27
CA LYS A 22 -11.30 -16.20 -32.78
C LYS A 22 -10.35 -16.76 -31.72
N ASP A 23 -9.12 -16.27 -31.69
CA ASP A 23 -8.07 -16.75 -30.77
C ASP A 23 -7.77 -15.77 -29.62
N ILE A 24 -8.48 -14.64 -29.52
CA ILE A 24 -8.28 -13.65 -28.47
C ILE A 24 -9.35 -13.79 -27.39
N VAL A 25 -8.93 -14.01 -26.14
CA VAL A 25 -9.85 -14.11 -24.99
C VAL A 25 -10.03 -12.73 -24.36
N THR A 26 -11.25 -12.20 -24.47
CA THR A 26 -11.74 -10.95 -23.84
C THR A 26 -12.78 -11.25 -22.75
N PHE A 27 -13.15 -10.20 -21.99
CA PHE A 27 -14.33 -10.25 -21.13
C PHE A 27 -15.59 -10.24 -22.00
N ASP A 28 -16.65 -10.87 -21.51
CA ASP A 28 -17.91 -10.92 -22.24
C ASP A 28 -18.57 -9.54 -22.27
N VAL A 29 -19.18 -9.18 -23.41
CA VAL A 29 -19.83 -7.88 -23.62
C VAL A 29 -21.14 -7.78 -22.84
N ASP A 30 -21.77 -8.92 -22.54
CA ASP A 30 -23.03 -9.02 -21.79
C ASP A 30 -22.83 -9.05 -20.25
N GLY A 31 -21.59 -8.87 -19.79
CA GLY A 31 -21.20 -8.88 -18.37
C GLY A 31 -20.54 -10.18 -17.93
N ASP A 32 -19.41 -10.08 -17.23
CA ASP A 32 -18.63 -11.24 -16.79
C ASP A 32 -18.48 -11.25 -15.26
N PRO A 33 -18.90 -12.31 -14.54
CA PRO A 33 -18.66 -12.44 -13.10
C PRO A 33 -17.18 -12.38 -12.69
N GLU A 34 -16.27 -12.64 -13.63
CA GLU A 34 -14.82 -12.50 -13.45
C GLU A 34 -14.31 -11.07 -13.68
N ASN A 35 -15.12 -10.16 -14.25
CA ASN A 35 -14.76 -8.76 -14.42
C ASN A 35 -14.96 -7.98 -13.10
N PRO A 36 -13.90 -7.38 -12.54
CA PRO A 36 -14.01 -6.62 -11.29
C PRO A 36 -14.91 -5.38 -11.38
N GLU A 37 -15.15 -4.85 -12.58
CA GLU A 37 -16.08 -3.73 -12.81
C GLU A 37 -17.55 -4.14 -12.71
N ASP A 38 -17.87 -5.42 -12.93
CA ASP A 38 -19.27 -5.91 -12.92
C ASP A 38 -19.69 -6.46 -11.55
N TRP A 39 -18.79 -6.44 -10.56
CA TRP A 39 -19.09 -6.90 -9.21
C TRP A 39 -20.17 -6.06 -8.51
N PRO A 40 -20.97 -6.67 -7.60
CA PRO A 40 -21.97 -5.93 -6.86
C PRO A 40 -21.30 -4.85 -6.00
N ASN A 41 -21.91 -3.66 -5.96
CA ASN A 41 -21.35 -2.51 -5.26
C ASN A 41 -21.08 -2.79 -3.77
N THR A 42 -21.91 -3.62 -3.11
CA THR A 42 -21.69 -4.03 -1.72
C THR A 42 -20.37 -4.78 -1.52
N TYR A 43 -20.00 -5.63 -2.48
CA TYR A 43 -18.73 -6.35 -2.46
C TYR A 43 -17.54 -5.42 -2.72
N LYS A 44 -17.67 -4.51 -3.69
CA LYS A 44 -16.64 -3.49 -3.97
C LYS A 44 -16.36 -2.61 -2.75
N TRP A 45 -17.41 -2.11 -2.11
CA TRP A 45 -17.28 -1.32 -0.88
C TRP A 45 -16.76 -2.15 0.31
N GLY A 46 -17.06 -3.45 0.37
CA GLY A 46 -16.43 -4.37 1.31
C GLY A 46 -14.91 -4.47 1.12
N ILE A 47 -14.44 -4.53 -0.12
CA ILE A 47 -13.00 -4.50 -0.44
C ILE A 47 -12.40 -3.14 -0.03
N VAL A 48 -13.07 -2.03 -0.31
CA VAL A 48 -12.62 -0.69 0.11
C VAL A 48 -12.49 -0.61 1.63
N ALA A 49 -13.47 -1.12 2.38
CA ALA A 49 -13.42 -1.17 3.84
C ALA A 49 -12.26 -2.06 4.34
N LEU A 50 -11.97 -3.16 3.65
CA LEU A 50 -10.86 -4.04 3.98
C LEU A 50 -9.49 -3.40 3.73
N LEU A 51 -9.32 -2.70 2.60
CA LEU A 51 -8.13 -1.90 2.30
C LEU A 51 -7.94 -0.79 3.34
N ALA A 52 -9.04 -0.12 3.71
CA ALA A 52 -9.04 0.90 4.75
C ALA A 52 -8.64 0.33 6.13
N PHE A 53 -9.16 -0.84 6.51
CA PHE A 53 -8.82 -1.50 7.77
C PHE A 53 -7.34 -1.89 7.86
N MET A 54 -6.77 -2.39 6.77
CA MET A 54 -5.33 -2.67 6.71
C MET A 54 -4.49 -1.39 6.75
N ALA A 55 -4.90 -0.35 6.02
CA ALA A 55 -4.24 0.96 6.06
C ALA A 55 -4.25 1.56 7.49
N PHE A 56 -5.39 1.49 8.19
CA PHE A 56 -5.49 1.85 9.60
C PHE A 56 -4.49 1.06 10.46
N THR A 57 -4.46 -0.26 10.32
CA THR A 57 -3.62 -1.15 11.13
C THR A 57 -2.13 -0.86 10.92
N VAL A 58 -1.73 -0.61 9.67
CA VAL A 58 -0.37 -0.22 9.31
C VAL A 58 0.01 1.11 9.97
N THR A 59 -0.80 2.15 9.80
CA THR A 59 -0.51 3.47 10.37
C THR A 59 -0.52 3.44 11.89
N PHE A 60 -1.50 2.76 12.49
CA PHE A 60 -1.55 2.51 13.93
C PHE A 60 -0.24 1.85 14.42
N THR A 61 0.22 0.80 13.75
CA THR A 61 1.46 0.09 14.13
C THR A 61 2.68 0.99 14.03
N CYS A 62 2.80 1.80 12.97
CA CYS A 62 3.92 2.73 12.84
C CYS A 62 3.93 3.76 13.98
N ILE A 63 2.81 4.46 14.16
CA ILE A 63 2.74 5.60 15.08
C ILE A 63 2.71 5.15 16.55
N SER A 64 2.18 3.96 16.84
CA SER A 64 2.17 3.37 18.19
C SER A 64 3.57 3.21 18.80
N VAL A 65 4.61 3.02 17.97
CA VAL A 65 5.98 2.79 18.42
C VAL A 65 6.69 4.10 18.82
N VAL A 66 6.27 5.23 18.25
CA VAL A 66 6.90 6.55 18.45
C VAL A 66 7.00 6.95 19.94
N PRO A 67 5.91 6.98 20.74
CA PRO A 67 5.99 7.41 22.14
C PRO A 67 6.77 6.45 23.05
N VAL A 68 6.96 5.20 22.62
CA VAL A 68 7.60 4.15 23.40
C VAL A 68 9.01 3.80 22.90
N ALA A 69 9.48 4.45 21.82
CA ALA A 69 10.74 4.15 21.16
C ALA A 69 11.95 4.20 22.11
N ASN A 70 12.03 5.22 22.97
CA ASN A 70 13.10 5.33 23.97
C ASN A 70 13.09 4.16 24.96
N ARG A 71 11.91 3.79 25.47
CA ARG A 71 11.76 2.66 26.39
C ARG A 71 12.13 1.33 25.73
N ILE A 72 11.81 1.16 24.44
CA ILE A 72 12.18 -0.03 23.66
C ILE A 72 13.70 -0.13 23.55
N VAL A 73 14.38 0.96 23.20
CA VAL A 73 15.84 0.98 23.06
C VAL A 73 16.52 0.75 24.41
N ASP A 74 16.05 1.40 25.49
CA ASP A 74 16.59 1.23 26.84
C ASP A 74 16.53 -0.24 27.30
N ASP A 75 15.38 -0.88 27.10
CA ASP A 75 15.12 -2.28 27.46
C ASP A 75 15.97 -3.26 26.62
N LEU A 76 16.11 -3.01 25.31
CA LEU A 76 16.84 -3.90 24.40
C LEU A 76 18.36 -3.71 24.41
N SER A 77 18.86 -2.55 24.86
CA SER A 77 20.29 -2.24 24.93
C SER A 77 20.89 -2.50 26.31
N GLY A 78 20.11 -3.00 27.28
CA GLY A 78 20.58 -3.25 28.64
C GLY A 78 21.08 -1.99 29.33
N GLY A 79 20.46 -0.84 29.07
CA GLY A 79 20.82 0.46 29.66
C GLY A 79 21.88 1.29 28.91
N HIS A 80 22.42 0.81 27.78
CA HIS A 80 23.36 1.57 26.93
C HIS A 80 22.62 2.27 25.78
N SER A 81 21.63 3.08 26.14
CA SER A 81 20.76 3.73 25.17
C SER A 81 21.45 4.93 24.52
N SER A 82 21.53 4.90 23.19
CA SER A 82 21.93 6.07 22.40
C SER A 82 20.68 6.71 21.81
N LYS A 83 20.51 8.02 21.98
CA LYS A 83 19.46 8.82 21.32
C LYS A 83 19.39 8.54 19.81
N SER A 84 20.54 8.26 19.19
CA SER A 84 20.65 7.91 17.77
C SER A 84 19.86 6.64 17.42
N SER A 85 19.86 5.63 18.28
CA SER A 85 19.14 4.37 18.04
C SER A 85 17.62 4.54 18.08
N SER A 86 17.09 5.40 18.96
CA SER A 86 15.65 5.71 19.00
C SER A 86 15.19 6.44 17.75
N VAL A 87 15.97 7.42 17.27
CA VAL A 87 15.68 8.14 16.03
C VAL A 87 15.74 7.20 14.83
N LEU A 88 16.78 6.36 14.76
CA LEU A 88 16.95 5.37 13.70
C LEU A 88 15.77 4.40 13.62
N LEU A 89 15.19 4.01 14.76
CA LEU A 89 14.07 3.07 14.81
C LEU A 89 12.80 3.62 14.15
N VAL A 90 12.60 4.94 14.18
CA VAL A 90 11.50 5.62 13.47
C VAL A 90 11.87 5.83 12.00
N THR A 91 13.04 6.40 11.71
CA THR A 91 13.43 6.76 10.33
C THR A 91 13.69 5.56 9.43
N ILE A 92 14.15 4.42 9.98
CA ILE A 92 14.39 3.21 9.18
C ILE A 92 13.10 2.64 8.59
N TRP A 93 11.97 2.86 9.26
CA TRP A 93 10.68 2.40 8.76
C TRP A 93 10.26 3.21 7.53
N GLU A 94 10.41 4.53 7.59
CA GLU A 94 10.17 5.45 6.47
C GLU A 94 11.08 5.11 5.28
N LEU A 95 12.34 4.74 5.55
CA LEU A 95 13.27 4.28 4.50
C LEU A 95 12.75 2.99 3.82
N GLY A 96 12.22 2.05 4.60
CA GLY A 96 11.59 0.84 4.10
C GLY A 96 10.35 1.14 3.26
N GLU A 97 9.50 2.06 3.72
CA GLU A 97 8.31 2.52 2.98
C GLU A 97 8.68 3.22 1.68
N ALA A 98 9.75 4.02 1.65
CA ALA A 98 10.22 4.67 0.44
C ALA A 98 10.79 3.67 -0.58
N GLY A 99 11.48 2.63 -0.11
CA GLY A 99 12.11 1.61 -0.96
C GLY A 99 11.16 0.50 -1.44
N GLY A 100 10.17 0.12 -0.63
CA GLY A 100 9.26 -0.99 -0.91
C GLY A 100 8.47 -0.88 -2.24
N PRO A 101 7.94 0.29 -2.63
CA PRO A 101 7.10 0.43 -3.83
C PRO A 101 7.85 0.07 -5.11
N PHE A 102 9.15 0.31 -5.17
CA PHE A 102 10.00 -0.06 -6.30
C PHE A 102 10.01 -1.57 -6.56
N LEU A 103 9.75 -2.40 -5.54
CA LEU A 103 9.65 -3.84 -5.67
C LEU A 103 8.19 -4.30 -5.80
N ILE A 104 7.31 -3.78 -4.94
CA ILE A 104 5.91 -4.25 -4.85
C ILE A 104 5.09 -3.86 -6.07
N ALA A 105 5.26 -2.65 -6.62
CA ALA A 105 4.52 -2.20 -7.79
C ALA A 105 4.76 -3.12 -9.02
N PRO A 106 6.00 -3.37 -9.48
CA PRO A 106 6.22 -4.24 -10.63
C PRO A 106 5.85 -5.70 -10.36
N LEU A 107 6.04 -6.19 -9.12
CA LEU A 107 5.58 -7.53 -8.75
C LEU A 107 4.07 -7.68 -8.93
N SER A 108 3.29 -6.65 -8.57
CA SER A 108 1.82 -6.67 -8.71
C SER A 108 1.35 -6.75 -10.16
N GLU A 109 2.10 -6.17 -11.10
CA GLU A 109 1.81 -6.23 -12.54
C GLU A 109 2.21 -7.58 -13.15
N LEU A 110 3.26 -8.22 -12.64
CA LEU A 110 3.74 -9.51 -13.16
C LEU A 110 2.93 -10.69 -12.63
N PHE A 111 2.65 -10.71 -11.33
CA PHE A 111 2.02 -11.84 -10.64
C PHE A 111 0.52 -11.64 -10.38
N GLY A 112 0.01 -10.42 -10.51
CA GLY A 112 -1.33 -10.03 -10.07
C GLY A 112 -1.32 -9.41 -8.68
N ARG A 113 -2.44 -8.78 -8.33
CA ARG A 113 -2.55 -7.98 -7.10
C ARG A 113 -2.86 -8.86 -5.89
N TYR A 114 -3.67 -9.91 -6.07
CA TYR A 114 -4.02 -10.83 -5.00
C TYR A 114 -2.79 -11.48 -4.33
N PRO A 115 -1.90 -12.18 -5.05
CA PRO A 115 -0.77 -12.86 -4.39
C PRO A 115 0.23 -11.88 -3.78
N VAL A 116 0.41 -10.70 -4.39
CA VAL A 116 1.38 -9.71 -3.94
C VAL A 116 0.91 -8.97 -2.68
N VAL A 117 -0.37 -8.58 -2.61
CA VAL A 117 -0.95 -7.95 -1.41
C VAL A 117 -0.89 -8.91 -0.22
N ASN A 118 -1.35 -10.16 -0.38
CA ASN A 118 -1.32 -11.14 0.72
C ASN A 118 0.13 -11.46 1.15
N ALA A 119 1.07 -11.64 0.20
CA ALA A 119 2.47 -11.88 0.55
C ALA A 119 3.09 -10.71 1.35
N ALA A 120 2.77 -9.47 0.96
CA ALA A 120 3.21 -8.28 1.68
C ALA A 120 2.57 -8.17 3.07
N ASN A 121 1.27 -8.47 3.20
CA ASN A 121 0.59 -8.49 4.49
C ASN A 121 1.17 -9.55 5.44
N ILE A 122 1.43 -10.76 4.94
CA ILE A 122 2.09 -11.83 5.71
C ILE A 122 3.51 -11.40 6.13
N LEU A 123 4.24 -10.72 5.24
CA LEU A 123 5.55 -10.15 5.56
C LEU A 123 5.45 -9.11 6.67
N PHE A 124 4.43 -8.23 6.61
CA PHE A 124 4.16 -7.23 7.64
C PHE A 124 3.86 -7.89 9.00
N ILE A 125 2.99 -8.90 9.04
CA ILE A 125 2.62 -9.63 10.26
C ILE A 125 3.83 -10.34 10.85
N SER A 126 4.57 -11.09 10.03
CA SER A 126 5.74 -11.84 10.49
C SER A 126 6.87 -10.93 10.96
N ALA A 127 7.14 -9.81 10.27
CA ALA A 127 8.11 -8.81 10.69
C ALA A 127 7.67 -8.10 11.99
N THR A 128 6.39 -7.80 12.15
CA THR A 128 5.86 -7.21 13.40
C THR A 128 5.96 -8.19 14.57
N ALA A 129 5.65 -9.47 14.35
CA ALA A 129 5.82 -10.52 15.36
C ALA A 129 7.30 -10.71 15.72
N LEU A 130 8.20 -10.65 14.73
CA LEU A 130 9.64 -10.67 14.96
C LEU A 130 10.10 -9.48 15.82
N ALA A 131 9.57 -8.28 15.56
CA ALA A 131 9.84 -7.09 16.37
C ALA A 131 9.33 -7.26 17.82
N ALA A 132 8.17 -7.89 18.02
CA ALA A 132 7.62 -8.17 19.35
C ALA A 132 8.46 -9.19 20.15
N LEU A 133 9.03 -10.18 19.46
CA LEU A 133 9.82 -11.26 20.06
C LEU A 133 11.30 -10.91 20.25
N CYS A 134 11.80 -9.86 19.61
CA CYS A 134 13.22 -9.57 19.63
C CYS A 134 13.72 -9.18 21.04
N ARG A 135 15.01 -9.46 21.24
CA ARG A 135 15.76 -9.17 22.47
C ARG A 135 17.01 -8.34 22.21
N SER A 136 17.19 -7.86 20.98
CA SER A 136 18.33 -7.03 20.59
C SER A 136 17.87 -5.86 19.72
N THR A 137 18.45 -4.69 19.97
CA THR A 137 18.14 -3.45 19.25
C THR A 137 18.38 -3.56 17.73
N PRO A 138 19.49 -4.15 17.24
CA PRO A 138 19.71 -4.28 15.79
C PRO A 138 18.65 -5.16 15.10
N LEU A 139 18.21 -6.23 15.77
CA LEU A 139 17.16 -7.10 15.22
C LEU A 139 15.81 -6.38 15.20
N PHE A 140 15.52 -5.56 16.22
CA PHE A 140 14.33 -4.71 16.23
C PHE A 140 14.35 -3.73 15.05
N ILE A 141 15.47 -3.03 14.82
CA ILE A 141 15.65 -2.07 13.72
C ILE A 141 15.47 -2.76 12.36
N ALA A 142 16.05 -3.94 12.17
CA ALA A 142 15.89 -4.72 10.94
C ALA A 142 14.44 -5.15 10.73
N ALA A 143 13.75 -5.63 11.77
CA ALA A 143 12.34 -5.97 11.71
C ALA A 143 11.47 -4.75 11.37
N ARG A 144 11.79 -3.57 11.91
CA ARG A 144 11.11 -2.32 11.57
C ARG A 144 11.29 -1.93 10.11
N CYS A 145 12.52 -2.00 9.59
CA CYS A 145 12.77 -1.80 8.16
C CYS A 145 11.88 -2.71 7.30
N LEU A 146 11.81 -4.00 7.66
CA LEU A 146 11.01 -4.99 6.94
C LEU A 146 9.51 -4.70 7.01
N THR A 147 8.99 -4.25 8.17
CA THR A 147 7.61 -3.78 8.27
C THR A 147 7.35 -2.58 7.36
N GLY A 148 8.31 -1.65 7.18
CA GLY A 148 8.18 -0.51 6.28
C GLY A 148 8.11 -0.94 4.81
N VAL A 149 8.99 -1.88 4.41
CA VAL A 149 8.96 -2.45 3.05
C VAL A 149 7.62 -3.13 2.76
N ALA A 150 7.07 -3.86 3.72
CA ALA A 150 5.80 -4.57 3.56
C ALA A 150 4.61 -3.64 3.38
N VAL A 151 4.65 -2.43 3.94
CA VAL A 151 3.61 -1.40 3.84
C VAL A 151 3.43 -0.86 2.43
N ALA A 152 4.44 -1.03 1.58
CA ALA A 152 4.35 -0.61 0.18
C ALA A 152 3.24 -1.33 -0.61
N SER A 153 2.60 -2.38 -0.07
CA SER A 153 1.36 -2.92 -0.61
C SER A 153 0.22 -1.90 -0.66
N ASN A 154 0.20 -0.92 0.25
CA ASN A 154 -0.78 0.18 0.23
C ASN A 154 -0.66 1.08 -1.00
N VAL A 155 0.50 1.11 -1.67
CA VAL A 155 0.68 1.81 -2.95
C VAL A 155 -0.16 1.16 -4.06
N LEU A 156 -0.59 -0.08 -3.88
CA LEU A 156 -1.49 -0.75 -4.81
C LEU A 156 -2.96 -0.32 -4.63
N ASN A 157 -3.33 0.38 -3.55
CA ASN A 157 -4.72 0.77 -3.27
C ASN A 157 -5.37 1.57 -4.42
N PRO A 158 -4.73 2.64 -4.97
CA PRO A 158 -5.28 3.37 -6.11
C PRO A 158 -5.44 2.49 -7.35
N ALA A 159 -4.51 1.56 -7.57
CA ALA A 159 -4.58 0.62 -8.67
C ALA A 159 -5.79 -0.32 -8.48
N ILE A 160 -5.93 -0.92 -7.29
CA ILE A 160 -7.04 -1.83 -6.91
C ILE A 160 -8.40 -1.14 -7.09
N VAL A 161 -8.54 0.09 -6.59
CA VAL A 161 -9.74 0.90 -6.79
C VAL A 161 -9.97 1.21 -8.27
N GLY A 162 -8.91 1.52 -9.01
CA GLY A 162 -8.95 1.78 -10.45
C GLY A 162 -9.50 0.62 -11.28
N ASP A 163 -9.22 -0.63 -10.89
CA ASP A 163 -9.69 -1.81 -11.61
C ASP A 163 -11.14 -2.19 -11.29
N MET A 164 -11.71 -1.72 -10.17
CA MET A 164 -13.07 -2.07 -9.72
C MET A 164 -14.10 -0.95 -9.97
N PHE A 165 -13.68 0.32 -9.93
CA PHE A 165 -14.56 1.48 -9.99
C PHE A 165 -14.37 2.28 -11.28
N VAL A 166 -15.50 2.78 -11.79
CA VAL A 166 -15.54 3.78 -12.88
C VAL A 166 -14.96 5.11 -12.39
N SER A 167 -14.36 5.89 -13.29
CA SER A 167 -13.61 7.13 -12.99
C SER A 167 -14.26 8.02 -11.92
N ASP A 168 -15.57 8.27 -12.01
CA ASP A 168 -16.30 9.19 -11.14
C ASP A 168 -16.39 8.72 -9.67
N GLN A 169 -16.34 7.40 -9.43
CA GLN A 169 -16.46 6.81 -8.09
C GLN A 169 -15.11 6.54 -7.41
N ARG A 170 -14.02 6.56 -8.18
CA ARG A 170 -12.66 6.29 -7.67
C ARG A 170 -12.25 7.26 -6.58
N GLY A 171 -12.61 8.54 -6.73
CA GLY A 171 -12.31 9.58 -5.74
C GLY A 171 -12.96 9.29 -4.39
N SER A 172 -14.25 8.93 -4.37
CA SER A 172 -14.97 8.62 -3.12
C SER A 172 -14.41 7.38 -2.42
N ALA A 173 -14.12 6.32 -3.18
CA ALA A 173 -13.51 5.11 -2.63
C ALA A 173 -12.12 5.40 -2.04
N MET A 174 -11.28 6.16 -2.75
CA MET A 174 -9.95 6.54 -2.26
C MET A 174 -10.00 7.43 -1.02
N SER A 175 -10.89 8.42 -0.99
CA SER A 175 -11.07 9.26 0.20
C SER A 175 -11.45 8.44 1.42
N SER A 176 -12.29 7.41 1.24
CA SER A 176 -12.67 6.51 2.33
C SER A 176 -11.49 5.70 2.87
N ILE A 177 -10.60 5.24 1.99
CA ILE A 177 -9.36 4.56 2.38
C ILE A 177 -8.43 5.51 3.13
N MET A 178 -8.30 6.76 2.68
CA MET A 178 -7.41 7.76 3.28
C MET A 178 -7.84 8.24 4.67
N LEU A 179 -9.12 8.14 5.02
CA LEU A 179 -9.60 8.44 6.37
C LEU A 179 -9.06 7.46 7.42
N ALA A 180 -8.80 6.21 7.03
CA ALA A 180 -8.43 5.17 7.97
C ALA A 180 -7.01 5.36 8.57
N PRO A 181 -5.97 5.72 7.79
CA PRO A 181 -4.69 6.19 8.32
C PRO A 181 -4.80 7.36 9.29
N LEU A 182 -5.66 8.35 9.02
CA LEU A 182 -5.84 9.50 9.89
C LEU A 182 -6.30 9.07 11.30
N ILE A 183 -7.31 8.21 11.35
CA ILE A 183 -7.82 7.65 12.60
C ILE A 183 -6.75 6.79 13.28
N GLY A 184 -6.02 5.96 12.52
CA GLY A 184 -4.94 5.13 13.04
C GLY A 184 -3.81 5.94 13.65
N GLY A 185 -3.47 7.06 13.04
CA GLY A 185 -2.44 7.96 13.54
C GLY A 185 -2.86 8.75 14.77
N ALA A 186 -4.11 9.22 14.82
CA ALA A 186 -4.66 9.90 16.00
C ALA A 186 -4.78 8.97 17.22
N THR A 187 -5.23 7.73 17.00
CA THR A 187 -5.49 6.77 18.08
C THR A 187 -4.24 5.98 18.50
N GLY A 188 -3.26 5.84 17.60
CA GLY A 188 -2.03 5.07 17.80
C GLY A 188 -1.28 5.41 19.08
N PRO A 189 -0.78 6.66 19.25
CA PRO A 189 -0.03 7.06 20.44
C PRO A 189 -0.81 6.92 21.74
N ALA A 190 -2.11 7.27 21.73
CA ALA A 190 -2.95 7.24 22.92
C ALA A 190 -3.12 5.82 23.46
N ILE A 191 -3.47 4.89 22.57
CA ILE A 191 -3.66 3.47 22.93
C ILE A 191 -2.31 2.84 23.31
N ALA A 192 -1.26 3.11 22.52
CA ALA A 192 0.07 2.57 22.75
C ALA A 192 0.67 3.02 24.08
N GLY A 193 0.54 4.30 24.43
CA GLY A 193 1.03 4.84 25.69
C GLY A 193 0.35 4.19 26.90
N ALA A 194 -0.98 4.06 26.86
CA ALA A 194 -1.76 3.45 27.94
C ALA A 194 -1.41 1.96 28.15
N ILE A 195 -1.28 1.20 27.05
CA ILE A 195 -0.89 -0.22 27.11
C ILE A 195 0.55 -0.36 27.55
N ALA A 196 1.47 0.43 27.00
CA ALA A 196 2.88 0.32 27.34
C ALA A 196 3.18 0.67 28.80
N GLN A 197 2.38 1.55 29.42
CA GLN A 197 2.51 1.88 30.84
C GLN A 197 2.06 0.74 31.76
N SER A 198 1.03 -0.02 31.38
CA SER A 198 0.42 -1.06 32.23
C SER A 198 0.97 -2.46 31.96
N LEU A 199 1.11 -2.81 30.68
CA LEU A 199 1.38 -4.17 30.19
C LEU A 199 2.72 -4.28 29.45
N GLY A 200 3.39 -3.14 29.20
CA GLY A 200 4.68 -3.07 28.51
C GLY A 200 4.57 -2.93 26.99
N TRP A 201 5.65 -2.46 26.37
CA TRP A 201 5.68 -2.11 24.95
C TRP A 201 5.48 -3.30 24.00
N ARG A 202 5.87 -4.52 24.42
CA ARG A 202 5.70 -5.72 23.59
C ARG A 202 4.24 -6.04 23.30
N GLN A 203 3.35 -5.74 24.24
CA GLN A 203 1.91 -6.00 24.08
C GLN A 203 1.27 -5.08 23.04
N VAL A 204 1.83 -3.87 22.84
CA VAL A 204 1.42 -2.97 21.74
C VAL A 204 1.68 -3.62 20.39
N LEU A 205 2.86 -4.24 20.21
CA LEU A 205 3.19 -4.94 18.96
C LEU A 205 2.37 -6.22 18.77
N TRP A 206 2.08 -6.96 19.84
CA TRP A 206 1.17 -8.11 19.75
C TRP A 206 -0.26 -7.71 19.37
N MET A 207 -0.75 -6.58 19.86
CA MET A 207 -2.03 -6.02 19.42
C MET A 207 -2.01 -5.72 17.92
N SER A 208 -0.94 -5.10 17.41
CA SER A 208 -0.75 -4.87 15.97
C SER A 208 -0.74 -6.16 15.16
N VAL A 209 -0.06 -7.22 15.66
CA VAL A 209 -0.06 -8.55 15.03
C VAL A 209 -1.47 -9.13 14.96
N ILE A 210 -2.27 -8.99 16.02
CA ILE A 210 -3.66 -9.49 16.04
C ILE A 210 -4.51 -8.72 15.04
N LEU A 211 -4.47 -7.38 15.05
CA LEU A 211 -5.22 -6.55 14.11
C LEU A 211 -4.86 -6.88 12.65
N ALA A 212 -3.56 -6.98 12.35
CA ALA A 212 -3.09 -7.32 11.02
C ALA A 212 -3.45 -8.76 10.63
N GLY A 213 -3.39 -9.70 11.58
CA GLY A 213 -3.81 -11.08 11.37
C GLY A 213 -5.30 -11.19 11.04
N VAL A 214 -6.15 -10.45 11.74
CA VAL A 214 -7.59 -10.39 11.41
C VAL A 214 -7.81 -9.80 10.02
N ALA A 215 -7.10 -8.70 9.69
CA ALA A 215 -7.17 -8.11 8.36
C ALA A 215 -6.75 -9.13 7.28
N GLU A 216 -5.65 -9.85 7.50
CA GLU A 216 -5.13 -10.82 6.53
C GLU A 216 -6.04 -12.03 6.34
N VAL A 217 -6.64 -12.54 7.42
CA VAL A 217 -7.65 -13.61 7.30
C VAL A 217 -8.81 -13.14 6.42
N LEU A 218 -9.28 -11.91 6.62
CA LEU A 218 -10.32 -11.32 5.77
C LEU A 218 -9.85 -11.10 4.32
N PHE A 219 -8.58 -10.73 4.09
CA PHE A 219 -8.01 -10.66 2.74
C PHE A 219 -8.00 -12.04 2.07
N LEU A 220 -7.53 -13.07 2.75
CA LEU A 220 -7.47 -14.43 2.20
C LEU A 220 -8.86 -15.01 1.88
N THR A 221 -9.90 -14.65 2.66
CA THR A 221 -11.25 -15.17 2.42
C THR A 221 -12.10 -14.32 1.48
N CYS A 222 -11.97 -13.00 1.55
CA CYS A 222 -12.87 -12.06 0.89
C CYS A 222 -12.27 -11.36 -0.32
N PHE A 223 -10.95 -11.19 -0.40
CA PHE A 223 -10.31 -10.49 -1.52
C PHE A 223 -10.20 -11.42 -2.73
N ARG A 224 -10.49 -10.90 -3.92
CA ARG A 224 -10.32 -11.62 -5.19
C ARG A 224 -9.33 -10.86 -6.07
N GLU A 225 -8.75 -11.56 -7.03
CA GLU A 225 -7.86 -10.93 -8.01
C GLU A 225 -8.62 -9.82 -8.75
N THR A 226 -8.08 -8.61 -8.72
CA THR A 226 -8.65 -7.44 -9.39
C THR A 226 -7.92 -7.11 -10.69
N TYR A 227 -6.73 -7.68 -10.91
CA TYR A 227 -5.95 -7.32 -12.10
C TYR A 227 -6.49 -8.00 -13.36
N LYS A 228 -7.15 -7.20 -14.22
CA LYS A 228 -7.80 -7.64 -15.48
C LYS A 228 -6.89 -8.49 -16.37
N VAL A 229 -5.62 -8.12 -16.50
CA VAL A 229 -4.64 -8.86 -17.33
C VAL A 229 -4.37 -10.26 -16.78
N THR A 230 -4.21 -10.41 -15.47
CA THR A 230 -3.98 -11.73 -14.84
C THR A 230 -5.23 -12.60 -14.92
N ILE A 231 -6.43 -12.02 -14.78
CA ILE A 231 -7.70 -12.74 -14.95
C ILE A 231 -7.80 -13.29 -16.37
N LEU A 232 -7.62 -12.44 -17.39
CA LEU A 232 -7.67 -12.86 -18.79
C LEU A 232 -6.58 -13.86 -19.16
N ARG A 233 -5.36 -13.74 -18.61
CA ARG A 233 -4.30 -14.75 -18.77
C ARG A 233 -4.70 -16.10 -18.20
N ARG A 234 -5.33 -16.13 -17.01
CA ARG A 234 -5.84 -17.37 -16.40
C ARG A 234 -7.00 -17.95 -17.21
N LYS A 235 -7.92 -17.11 -17.69
CA LYS A 235 -9.06 -17.51 -18.54
C LYS A 235 -8.58 -18.08 -19.88
N ALA A 236 -7.61 -17.44 -20.53
CA ALA A 236 -6.96 -17.93 -21.74
C ALA A 236 -6.23 -19.26 -21.51
N ALA A 237 -5.49 -19.40 -20.40
CA ALA A 237 -4.83 -20.66 -20.05
C ALA A 237 -5.82 -21.80 -19.75
N ARG A 238 -6.98 -21.49 -19.14
CA ARG A 238 -8.06 -22.46 -18.93
C ARG A 238 -8.68 -22.89 -20.26
N ARG A 239 -9.05 -21.93 -21.12
CA ARG A 239 -9.60 -22.23 -22.45
C ARG A 239 -8.61 -23.04 -23.30
N ARG A 240 -7.31 -22.73 -23.29
CA ARG A 240 -6.27 -23.56 -23.95
C ARG A 240 -6.32 -25.03 -23.52
N ARG A 241 -6.55 -25.31 -22.24
CA ARG A 241 -6.64 -26.69 -21.71
C ARG A 241 -7.94 -27.37 -22.11
N GLU A 242 -9.04 -26.64 -22.21
CA GLU A 242 -10.37 -27.17 -22.53
C GLU A 242 -10.57 -27.39 -24.04
N THR A 243 -10.12 -26.48 -24.89
CA THR A 243 -10.22 -26.62 -26.36
C THR A 243 -9.00 -27.27 -27.01
N GLY A 244 -7.90 -27.47 -26.28
CA GLY A 244 -6.67 -28.06 -26.82
C GLY A 244 -5.96 -27.18 -27.88
N ASN A 245 -6.42 -25.94 -28.10
CA ASN A 245 -5.84 -25.02 -29.06
C ASN A 245 -4.69 -24.22 -28.42
N PRO A 246 -3.42 -24.40 -28.84
CA PRO A 246 -2.26 -23.70 -28.28
C PRO A 246 -2.19 -22.21 -28.66
N ASN A 247 -2.98 -21.74 -29.63
CA ASN A 247 -2.90 -20.39 -30.18
C ASN A 247 -3.75 -19.34 -29.44
N LEU A 248 -4.65 -19.73 -28.54
CA LEU A 248 -5.50 -18.80 -27.80
C LEU A 248 -4.65 -17.83 -26.96
N ARG A 249 -4.65 -16.52 -27.20
CA ARG A 249 -3.88 -15.54 -26.41
C ARG A 249 -4.82 -14.61 -25.64
N ALA A 250 -4.39 -14.15 -24.48
CA ALA A 250 -5.10 -13.07 -23.81
C ALA A 250 -4.96 -11.80 -24.67
N ALA A 251 -5.99 -10.94 -24.72
CA ALA A 251 -5.97 -9.72 -25.53
C ALA A 251 -4.71 -8.84 -25.30
N PHE A 252 -4.17 -8.85 -24.09
CA PHE A 252 -2.98 -8.10 -23.70
C PHE A 252 -1.64 -8.76 -24.06
N ASP A 253 -1.63 -10.03 -24.50
CA ASP A 253 -0.40 -10.74 -24.90
C ASP A 253 -0.10 -10.61 -26.42
N VAL A 254 -0.96 -9.92 -27.17
CA VAL A 254 -0.78 -9.67 -28.62
C VAL A 254 0.28 -8.59 -28.82
N GLY A 255 1.56 -9.00 -28.78
CA GLY A 255 2.72 -8.12 -29.03
C GLY A 255 3.90 -8.28 -28.06
N GLU A 256 3.74 -9.02 -26.95
CA GLU A 256 4.80 -9.19 -25.95
C GLU A 256 5.82 -10.26 -26.36
N LYS A 257 7.08 -9.85 -26.60
CA LYS A 257 8.23 -10.77 -26.69
C LYS A 257 8.50 -11.40 -25.32
N ASN A 258 8.71 -12.72 -25.32
CA ASN A 258 8.74 -13.62 -24.15
C ASN A 258 10.01 -13.49 -23.28
N ASN A 259 10.39 -12.29 -22.81
CA ASN A 259 11.55 -12.08 -21.95
C ASN A 259 11.14 -11.70 -20.51
N LYS A 260 11.02 -12.69 -19.63
CA LYS A 260 10.50 -12.52 -18.26
C LYS A 260 11.47 -11.74 -17.35
N ASP A 261 12.78 -11.96 -17.48
CA ASP A 261 13.79 -11.31 -16.62
C ASP A 261 14.01 -9.85 -17.02
N GLY A 262 14.00 -9.56 -18.33
CA GLY A 262 14.06 -8.19 -18.85
C GLY A 262 12.82 -7.36 -18.49
N ARG A 263 11.66 -7.99 -18.28
CA ARG A 263 10.43 -7.32 -17.84
C ARG A 263 10.49 -6.91 -16.37
N PHE A 264 11.03 -7.74 -15.48
CA PHE A 264 11.14 -7.38 -14.07
C PHE A 264 12.05 -6.16 -13.88
N TRP A 265 13.25 -6.20 -14.47
CA TRP A 265 14.17 -5.07 -14.40
C TRP A 265 13.64 -3.84 -15.14
N GLY A 266 13.01 -4.05 -16.30
CA GLY A 266 12.33 -2.99 -17.05
C GLY A 266 11.23 -2.31 -16.23
N SER A 267 10.38 -3.06 -15.52
CA SER A 267 9.31 -2.49 -14.71
C SER A 267 9.80 -1.77 -13.44
N ILE A 268 10.95 -2.14 -12.87
CA ILE A 268 11.59 -1.40 -11.76
C ILE A 268 12.17 -0.06 -12.25
N VAL A 269 12.84 -0.07 -13.41
CA VAL A 269 13.55 1.10 -13.93
C VAL A 269 12.60 2.06 -14.66
N ARG A 270 11.47 1.57 -15.18
CA ARG A 270 10.52 2.38 -15.96
C ARG A 270 9.94 3.58 -15.20
N PRO A 271 9.49 3.47 -13.93
CA PRO A 271 9.09 4.63 -13.15
C PRO A 271 10.21 5.67 -12.99
N LEU A 272 11.46 5.23 -12.80
CA LEU A 272 12.62 6.11 -12.65
C LEU A 272 12.94 6.86 -13.96
N VAL A 273 12.87 6.17 -15.09
CA VAL A 273 13.08 6.78 -16.41
C VAL A 273 11.96 7.77 -16.73
N VAL A 274 10.70 7.38 -16.51
CA VAL A 274 9.55 8.28 -16.73
C VAL A 274 9.61 9.52 -15.83
N PHE A 275 10.04 9.36 -14.58
CA PHE A 275 10.28 10.46 -13.66
C PHE A 275 11.42 11.38 -14.12
N ALA A 276 12.53 10.82 -14.61
CA ALA A 276 13.67 11.59 -15.11
C ALA A 276 13.33 12.37 -16.40
N ASP A 277 12.50 11.80 -17.27
CA ASP A 277 12.14 12.42 -18.55
C ASP A 277 11.03 13.47 -18.44
N SER A 278 10.15 13.37 -17.42
CA SER A 278 8.97 14.23 -17.33
C SER A 278 9.14 15.36 -16.31
N SER A 279 9.43 16.58 -16.78
CA SER A 279 9.56 17.78 -15.92
C SER A 279 8.32 18.07 -15.06
N VAL A 280 7.13 17.72 -15.55
CA VAL A 280 5.87 17.89 -14.80
C VAL A 280 5.83 16.98 -13.56
N LEU A 281 6.28 15.72 -13.67
CA LEU A 281 6.33 14.80 -12.54
C LEU A 281 7.34 15.24 -11.49
N GLN A 282 8.46 15.82 -11.93
CA GLN A 282 9.47 16.39 -11.02
C GLN A 282 8.90 17.57 -10.23
N MET A 283 8.18 18.49 -10.89
CA MET A 283 7.52 19.61 -10.21
C MET A 283 6.48 19.13 -9.19
N LEU A 284 5.64 18.17 -9.57
CA LEU A 284 4.65 17.58 -8.65
C LEU A 284 5.31 16.86 -7.46
N SER A 285 6.42 16.18 -7.69
CA SER A 285 7.14 15.46 -6.63
C SER A 285 7.86 16.41 -5.68
N VAL A 286 8.44 17.51 -6.18
CA VAL A 286 9.00 18.58 -5.35
C VAL A 286 7.91 19.24 -4.52
N TYR A 287 6.76 19.54 -5.13
CA TYR A 287 5.60 20.07 -4.41
C TYR A 287 5.13 19.12 -3.30
N GLY A 288 4.92 17.83 -3.62
CA GLY A 288 4.53 16.82 -2.64
C GLY A 288 5.55 16.67 -1.51
N SER A 289 6.85 16.67 -1.83
CA SER A 289 7.94 16.62 -0.84
C SER A 289 7.94 17.82 0.09
N LEU A 290 7.68 19.03 -0.42
CA LEU A 290 7.59 20.25 0.38
C LEU A 290 6.38 20.20 1.33
N THR A 291 5.21 19.81 0.82
CA THR A 291 4.00 19.66 1.63
C THR A 291 4.20 18.61 2.73
N PHE A 292 4.81 17.48 2.40
CA PHE A 292 5.07 16.41 3.36
C PHE A 292 6.09 16.83 4.43
N SER A 293 7.18 17.51 4.02
CA SER A 293 8.19 18.04 4.96
C SER A 293 7.59 19.08 5.91
N TYR A 294 6.77 19.99 5.38
CA TYR A 294 6.07 20.99 6.19
C TYR A 294 5.13 20.34 7.21
N PHE A 295 4.34 19.35 6.78
CA PHE A 295 3.46 18.58 7.66
C PHE A 295 4.25 17.88 8.79
N TYR A 296 5.38 17.26 8.47
CA TYR A 296 6.20 16.55 9.45
C TYR A 296 6.85 17.52 10.46
N ILE A 297 7.41 18.64 9.99
CA ILE A 297 7.99 19.67 10.86
C ILE A 297 6.93 20.21 11.84
N MET A 298 5.72 20.51 11.34
CA MET A 298 4.62 20.92 12.20
C MET A 298 4.29 19.83 13.23
N SER A 299 4.14 18.59 12.78
CA SER A 299 3.77 17.46 13.63
C SER A 299 4.82 17.15 14.72
N THR A 300 6.11 17.35 14.44
CA THR A 300 7.18 17.11 15.42
C THR A 300 7.43 18.30 16.35
N THR A 301 7.19 19.54 15.90
CA THR A 301 7.50 20.75 16.69
C THR A 301 6.33 21.17 17.59
N LEU A 302 5.09 20.90 17.17
CA LEU A 302 3.89 21.24 17.93
C LEU A 302 3.83 20.59 19.34
N PRO A 303 4.21 19.31 19.55
CA PRO A 303 4.24 18.71 20.88
C PRO A 303 5.21 19.44 21.81
N ASP A 304 6.40 19.78 21.32
CA ASP A 304 7.45 20.48 22.08
C ASP A 304 6.95 21.87 22.50
N ILE A 305 6.32 22.62 21.59
CA ILE A 305 5.74 23.94 21.91
C ILE A 305 4.64 23.82 22.98
N LEU A 306 3.73 22.84 22.84
CA LEU A 306 2.60 22.67 23.75
C LEU A 306 3.03 22.20 25.15
N GLN A 307 4.11 21.43 25.25
CA GLN A 307 4.65 20.96 26.54
C GLN A 307 5.58 21.98 27.19
N ASP A 308 6.50 22.58 26.43
CA ASP A 308 7.53 23.46 26.98
C ASP A 308 7.00 24.88 27.24
N ILE A 309 6.14 25.42 26.37
CA ILE A 309 5.60 26.78 26.50
C ILE A 309 4.26 26.80 27.23
N TYR A 310 3.35 25.89 26.86
CA TYR A 310 1.99 25.87 27.43
C TYR A 310 1.83 24.91 28.63
N HIS A 311 2.89 24.19 29.01
CA HIS A 311 2.91 23.25 30.14
C HIS A 311 1.75 22.23 30.12
N LEU A 312 1.29 21.86 28.93
CA LEU A 312 0.21 20.89 28.77
C LEU A 312 0.72 19.49 29.09
N SER A 313 -0.08 18.72 29.82
CA SER A 313 0.24 17.30 30.05
C SER A 313 0.26 16.54 28.72
N PRO A 314 1.07 15.47 28.58
CA PRO A 314 1.15 14.69 27.35
C PRO A 314 -0.20 14.18 26.81
N ALA A 315 -1.16 13.90 27.70
CA ALA A 315 -2.52 13.51 27.33
C ALA A 315 -3.32 14.65 26.69
N LEU A 316 -3.18 15.87 27.22
CA LEU A 316 -3.77 17.09 26.64
C LEU A 316 -3.09 17.46 25.31
N THR A 317 -1.77 17.31 25.22
CA THR A 317 -1.02 17.50 23.97
C THR A 317 -1.47 16.54 22.88
N GLY A 318 -1.70 15.26 23.21
CA GLY A 318 -2.29 14.30 22.28
C GLY A 318 -3.70 14.70 21.82
N SER A 319 -4.53 15.21 22.73
CA SER A 319 -5.91 15.65 22.39
C SER A 319 -5.95 16.86 21.44
N SER A 320 -4.98 17.77 21.52
CA SER A 320 -4.89 18.90 20.58
C SER A 320 -4.61 18.49 19.13
N PHE A 321 -4.00 17.32 18.90
CA PHE A 321 -3.84 16.76 17.54
C PHE A 321 -5.13 16.17 16.98
N VAL A 322 -6.11 15.83 17.83
CA VAL A 322 -7.39 15.22 17.41
C VAL A 322 -8.45 16.27 17.08
N CYS A 323 -8.33 17.48 17.65
CA CYS A 323 -9.26 18.58 17.43
C CYS A 323 -8.95 19.46 16.21
N HIS A 324 -7.97 19.08 15.37
CA HIS A 324 -7.56 19.85 14.19
C HIS A 324 -7.74 19.07 12.89
#